data_AF-A0A5D2WUP1-F1
#
_entry.id   AF-A0A5D2WUP1-F1
#
_cell.length_a   1.000
_cell.length_b   1.000
_cell.length_c   1.000
_cell.angle_alpha   90.00
_cell.angle_beta   90.00
_cell.angle_gamma   90.00
#
_symmetry.space_group_name_H-M   'P 1'
#
loop_
_entity.id
_entity.type
_entity.pdbx_description
1 polymer ?
#
loop_
_entity_poly.entity_id
_entity_poly.type
_entity_poly.pdbx_seq_one_letter_code
_entity_poly.pdbx_strand_id
1 'polypeptide(L)'
;MNGENICLADSATTHTILKDKRYFSHLIMKEESVSTISGSTTIIEGSGRAIILLPRGTKIEIINALYSPKSQRNLLSFKDILQNEYHIETLNEGK
;
A
#
# COMPACT_ATOMS: atom_id res chain seq x y z
N MET A 1 -8.06 -16.28 -13.94
CA MET A 1 -7.99 -15.29 -12.85
C MET A 1 -7.02 -14.22 -13.32
N ASN A 2 -7.55 -13.07 -13.72
CA ASN A 2 -6.79 -12.04 -14.42
C ASN A 2 -5.68 -11.49 -13.51
N GLY A 3 -4.54 -11.11 -14.08
CA GLY A 3 -3.33 -10.63 -13.39
C GLY A 3 -3.49 -9.28 -12.68
N GLU A 4 -4.65 -9.01 -12.08
CA GLU A 4 -4.89 -7.88 -11.20
C GLU A 4 -4.29 -8.17 -9.83
N ASN A 5 -3.27 -7.40 -9.46
CA ASN A 5 -2.70 -7.45 -8.13
C ASN A 5 -3.68 -6.84 -7.13
N ILE A 6 -4.20 -7.66 -6.21
CA ILE A 6 -5.10 -7.21 -5.16
C ILE A 6 -4.37 -6.25 -4.21
N CYS A 7 -5.02 -5.14 -3.88
CA CYS A 7 -4.61 -4.17 -2.88
C CYS A 7 -5.76 -3.97 -1.89
N LEU A 8 -5.47 -4.05 -0.59
CA LEU A 8 -6.47 -3.83 0.46
C LEU A 8 -6.32 -2.42 1.02
N ALA A 9 -7.42 -1.67 1.08
CA ALA A 9 -7.45 -0.45 1.87
C ALA A 9 -7.47 -0.84 3.36
N ASP A 10 -6.51 -0.34 4.14
CA ASP A 10 -6.29 -0.73 5.53
C ASP A 10 -6.17 0.53 6.40
N SER A 11 -7.05 0.65 7.39
CA SER A 11 -7.07 1.76 8.35
C SER A 11 -6.17 1.53 9.56
N ALA A 12 -5.77 0.27 9.82
CA ALA A 12 -4.89 -0.10 10.92
C ALA A 12 -3.40 0.03 10.55
N THR A 13 -3.07 0.14 9.26
CA THR A 13 -1.69 0.40 8.82
C THR A 13 -1.36 1.89 8.82
N THR A 14 -0.13 2.22 9.22
CA THR A 14 0.43 3.58 9.16
C THR A 14 1.11 3.88 7.84
N HIS A 15 1.45 2.84 7.07
CA HIS A 15 2.19 2.94 5.80
C HIS A 15 1.52 2.08 4.74
N THR A 16 1.57 2.55 3.50
CA THR A 16 1.28 1.70 2.34
C THR A 16 2.43 0.72 2.13
N ILE A 17 2.10 -0.57 1.99
CA ILE A 17 3.05 -1.66 1.81
C ILE A 17 2.78 -2.33 0.46
N LEU A 18 3.79 -2.37 -0.40
CA LEU A 18 3.69 -2.88 -1.75
C LEU A 18 4.70 -4.01 -1.97
N LYS A 19 4.24 -5.11 -2.57
CA LYS A 19 5.07 -6.30 -2.78
C LYS A 19 5.88 -6.30 -4.07
N ASP A 20 5.54 -5.42 -5.01
CA ASP A 20 6.13 -5.40 -6.34
C ASP A 20 6.82 -4.06 -6.61
N LYS A 21 8.06 -4.12 -7.11
CA LYS A 21 8.85 -2.92 -7.42
C LYS A 21 8.22 -2.10 -8.54
N ARG A 22 7.37 -2.71 -9.38
CA ARG A 22 6.70 -2.04 -10.51
C ARG A 22 5.83 -0.85 -10.10
N TYR A 23 5.40 -0.77 -8.83
CA TYR A 23 4.63 0.37 -8.33
C TYR A 23 5.48 1.59 -7.99
N PHE A 24 6.79 1.42 -7.81
CA PHE A 24 7.66 2.47 -7.32
C PHE A 24 8.21 3.28 -8.48
N SER A 25 7.95 4.58 -8.48
CA SER A 25 8.63 5.53 -9.38
C SER A 25 10.06 5.81 -8.92
N HIS A 26 10.30 5.73 -7.61
CA HIS A 26 11.61 5.79 -7.01
C HIS A 26 11.66 4.85 -5.81
N LEU A 27 12.50 3.81 -5.87
CA LEU A 27 12.69 2.83 -4.79
C LEU A 27 14.14 2.85 -4.33
N ILE A 28 14.36 3.09 -3.04
CA ILE A 28 15.65 2.92 -2.40
C ILE A 28 15.63 1.56 -1.69
N MET A 29 16.51 0.66 -2.11
CA MET A 29 16.68 -0.64 -1.45
C MET A 29 17.41 -0.43 -0.13
N LYS A 30 16.74 -0.75 0.98
CA LYS A 30 17.25 -0.64 2.33
C LYS A 30 16.41 -1.51 3.24
N GLU A 31 17.06 -2.35 4.03
CA GLU A 31 16.36 -3.11 5.06
C GLU A 31 15.91 -2.20 6.20
N GLU A 32 14.63 -2.28 6.54
CA GLU A 32 14.04 -1.53 7.63
C GLU A 32 13.15 -2.43 8.48
N SER A 33 13.11 -2.16 9.79
CA SER A 33 12.21 -2.83 10.70
C SER A 33 10.87 -2.10 10.76
N VAL A 34 9.80 -2.87 10.90
CA VAL A 34 8.44 -2.36 11.13
C VAL A 34 7.84 -3.03 12.33
N SER A 35 7.06 -2.28 13.09
CA SER A 35 6.27 -2.81 14.20
C SER A 35 4.97 -3.40 13.68
N THR A 36 4.72 -4.66 14.03
CA THR A 36 3.45 -5.36 13.79
C THR A 36 2.77 -5.66 15.12
N ILE A 37 1.53 -6.16 15.09
CA ILE A 37 0.83 -6.61 16.31
C ILE A 37 1.57 -7.74 17.04
N SER A 38 2.42 -8.50 16.34
CA SER A 38 3.23 -9.58 16.90
C SER A 38 4.62 -9.14 17.35
N GLY A 39 4.96 -7.85 17.22
CA GLY A 39 6.28 -7.28 17.51
C GLY A 39 6.99 -6.74 16.27
N SER A 40 8.24 -6.32 16.45
CA SER A 40 9.07 -5.76 15.38
C SER A 40 9.61 -6.87 14.46
N THR A 41 9.61 -6.60 13.15
CA THR A 41 10.10 -7.54 12.14
C THR A 41 10.77 -6.80 10.97
N THR A 42 11.78 -7.41 10.37
CA THR A 42 12.55 -6.84 9.26
C THR A 42 12.10 -7.47 7.94
N ILE A 43 10.89 -7.13 7.50
CA ILE A 43 10.30 -7.62 6.23
C ILE A 43 10.28 -6.55 5.13
N ILE A 44 10.77 -5.35 5.42
CA ILE A 44 10.86 -4.25 4.47
C ILE A 44 12.24 -4.27 3.84
N GLU A 45 12.29 -4.34 2.52
CA GLU A 45 13.51 -4.40 1.73
C GLU A 45 13.79 -3.07 1.00
N GLY A 46 12.91 -2.09 1.14
CA GLY A 46 13.12 -0.74 0.64
C GLY A 46 11.95 0.19 0.89
N SER A 47 12.14 1.45 0.56
CA SER A 47 11.09 2.47 0.65
C SER A 47 11.23 3.50 -0.47
N GLY A 48 10.14 4.20 -0.75
CA GLY A 48 10.19 5.32 -1.67
C GLY A 48 8.83 5.70 -2.25
N ARG A 49 8.86 6.52 -3.30
CA ARG A 49 7.65 7.02 -3.96
C ARG A 49 7.03 5.92 -4.81
N ALA A 50 5.73 5.76 -4.68
CA ALA A 50 4.95 4.82 -5.46
C ALA A 50 3.71 5.47 -6.07
N ILE A 51 3.23 4.90 -7.16
CA ILE A 51 1.99 5.28 -7.81
C ILE A 51 1.16 4.01 -8.01
N ILE A 52 -0.05 4.01 -7.48
CA ILE A 52 -1.03 2.95 -7.74
C ILE A 52 -2.07 3.49 -8.71
N LEU A 53 -2.38 2.71 -9.75
CA LEU A 53 -3.50 2.96 -10.65
C LEU A 53 -4.65 2.03 -10.27
N LEU A 54 -5.72 2.61 -9.74
CA LEU A 54 -6.96 1.89 -9.46
C LEU A 54 -7.80 1.74 -10.74
N PRO A 55 -8.82 0.86 -10.73
CA PRO A 55 -9.79 0.79 -11.82
C PRO A 55 -10.34 2.17 -12.20
N ARG A 56 -10.65 2.36 -13.48
CA ARG A 56 -11.10 3.65 -14.07
C ARG A 56 -10.02 4.74 -14.10
N GLY A 57 -8.76 4.40 -13.82
CA GLY A 57 -7.63 5.30 -14.02
C GLY A 57 -7.36 6.24 -12.86
N THR A 58 -8.03 6.06 -11.71
CA THR A 58 -7.77 6.82 -10.48
C THR A 58 -6.34 6.56 -10.03
N LYS A 59 -5.54 7.63 -9.95
CA LYS A 59 -4.15 7.58 -9.50
C LYS A 59 -4.08 7.93 -8.01
N ILE A 60 -3.28 7.15 -7.29
CA ILE A 60 -2.93 7.43 -5.89
C ILE A 60 -1.41 7.52 -5.81
N GLU A 61 -0.92 8.70 -5.45
CA GLU A 61 0.50 8.96 -5.21
C GLU A 61 0.83 8.72 -3.74
N ILE A 62 1.84 7.89 -3.49
CA ILE A 62 2.30 7.58 -2.14
C ILE A 62 3.73 8.08 -2.00
N ILE A 63 3.94 9.01 -1.06
CA ILE A 63 5.25 9.66 -0.88
C ILE A 63 6.27 8.69 -0.27
N ASN A 64 5.83 7.84 0.67
CA ASN A 64 6.68 6.90 1.41
C ASN A 64 6.04 5.51 1.52
N ALA A 65 6.01 4.78 0.41
CA ALA A 65 5.58 3.39 0.39
C ALA A 65 6.73 2.48 0.85
N LEU A 66 6.39 1.38 1.52
CA LEU A 66 7.34 0.35 1.93
C LEU A 66 7.29 -0.83 0.97
N TYR A 67 8.46 -1.27 0.51
CA TYR A 67 8.61 -2.44 -0.35
C TYR A 67 8.80 -3.70 0.50
N SER A 68 7.85 -4.64 0.40
CA SER A 68 7.91 -5.92 1.10
C SER A 68 7.53 -7.07 0.16
N PRO A 69 8.50 -7.65 -0.57
CA PRO A 69 8.21 -8.69 -1.58
C PRO A 69 7.62 -9.96 -0.97
N LYS A 70 7.91 -10.22 0.31
CA LYS A 70 7.41 -11.37 1.07
C LYS A 70 5.97 -11.16 1.58
N SER A 71 5.42 -9.94 1.45
CA SER A 71 4.04 -9.68 1.85
C SER A 71 3.06 -10.49 0.99
N GLN A 72 2.04 -11.03 1.64
CA GLN A 72 0.97 -11.78 0.98
C GLN A 72 0.13 -10.86 0.08
N ARG A 73 -0.08 -9.61 0.50
CA ARG A 73 -0.95 -8.65 -0.17
C ARG A 73 -0.33 -7.25 -0.17
N ASN A 74 -0.78 -6.41 -1.10
CA ASN A 74 -0.52 -4.97 -1.00
C ASN A 74 -1.50 -4.36 0.00
N LEU A 75 -1.04 -3.42 0.82
CA LEU A 75 -1.86 -2.65 1.75
C LEU A 75 -1.77 -1.18 1.37
N LEU A 76 -2.90 -0.53 1.18
CA LEU A 76 -3.01 0.90 0.92
C LEU A 76 -3.52 1.58 2.18
N SER A 77 -2.73 2.49 2.74
CA SER A 77 -3.09 3.17 3.98
C SER A 77 -4.22 4.18 3.76
N PHE A 78 -5.13 4.29 4.72
CA PHE A 78 -6.16 5.35 4.69
C PHE A 78 -5.54 6.75 4.67
N LYS A 79 -4.39 6.91 5.31
CA LYS A 79 -3.62 8.17 5.28
C LYS A 79 -3.30 8.59 3.85
N ASP A 80 -2.77 7.68 3.04
CA ASP A 80 -2.40 8.00 1.65
C ASP A 80 -3.64 8.25 0.78
N ILE A 81 -4.74 7.53 1.02
CA ILE A 81 -6.02 7.77 0.33
C ILE A 81 -6.53 9.20 0.59
N LEU A 82 -6.55 9.61 1.86
CA LEU A 82 -6.98 10.94 2.28
C LEU A 82 -6.03 12.04 1.77
N GLN A 83 -4.71 11.78 1.76
CA GLN A 83 -3.72 12.71 1.23
C GLN A 83 -3.86 12.94 -0.29
N ASN A 84 -4.48 11.99 -0.99
CA ASN A 84 -4.86 12.13 -2.39
C ASN A 84 -6.29 12.66 -2.57
N GLU A 85 -6.88 13.23 -1.52
CA GLU A 85 -8.21 13.88 -1.52
C GLU A 85 -9.37 12.93 -1.85
N TYR A 86 -9.17 11.62 -1.66
CA TYR A 86 -10.23 10.62 -1.81
C TYR A 86 -10.87 10.27 -0.46
N HIS A 87 -12.17 9.97 -0.52
CA HIS A 87 -12.93 9.44 0.61
C HIS A 87 -13.36 8.00 0.32
N ILE A 88 -13.39 7.16 1.36
CA ILE A 88 -13.87 5.79 1.26
C ILE A 88 -15.25 5.74 1.89
N GLU A 89 -16.22 5.30 1.11
CA GLU A 89 -17.56 5.04 1.58
C GLU A 89 -17.82 3.54 1.58
N THR A 90 -18.50 3.06 2.62
CA THR A 90 -19.03 1.70 2.63
C THR A 90 -20.43 1.76 2.05
N LEU A 91 -20.65 1.13 0.89
CA LEU A 91 -21.98 0.94 0.37
C LEU A 91 -22.68 -0.10 1.24
N ASN A 92 -23.65 0.34 2.03
CA ASN A 92 -24.59 -0.59 2.64
C ASN A 92 -25.48 -1.11 1.52
N GLU A 93 -25.32 -2.38 1.16
CA GLU A 93 -26.38 -3.09 0.44
C GLU A 93 -27.57 -3.14 1.40
N GLY A 94 -28.53 -2.23 1.21
CA GLY A 94 -29.73 -2.16 2.03
C GLY A 94 -30.36 -3.54 2.15
N LYS A 95 -30.74 -3.91 3.38
CA LYS A 95 -31.61 -5.07 3.60
C LYS A 95 -32.99 -4.85 2.99
#